data_AF-A0A4R8ZDT1-F1
#
_entry.id   AF-A0A4R8ZDT1-F1
#
_cell.length_a   1.000
_cell.length_b   1.000
_cell.length_c   1.000
_cell.angle_alpha   90.00
_cell.angle_beta   90.00
_cell.angle_gamma   90.00
#
_symmetry.space_group_name_H-M   'P 1'
#
loop_
_entity.id
_entity.type
_entity.pdbx_description
1 polymer ?
#
loop_
_entity_poly.entity_id
_entity_poly.type
_entity_poly.pdbx_seq_one_letter_code
_entity_poly.pdbx_strand_id
1 'polypeptide(L)'
;MKPVHWIDSVIQGFHGPIPVRRYSSPIGMTPVRSAPIVWIHGGGFFKGNLDQPKSHDVARSLAAAGFQVVTVDYRLATISMLRRSSSGFRRSPAVHFPVPVDDVVAAVRAGVRRGRGGAPPSISRTTATSSQATKRIDTDHLEG
;
A
#
# COMPACT_ATOMS: atom_id res chain seq x y z
N MET A 1 -13.87 17.09 -4.92
CA MET A 1 -13.76 15.71 -5.43
C MET A 1 -14.88 14.87 -4.83
N LYS A 2 -15.54 13.99 -5.59
CA LYS A 2 -16.55 13.08 -5.02
C LYS A 2 -15.91 12.17 -3.96
N PRO A 3 -16.60 11.85 -2.85
CA PRO A 3 -16.06 10.94 -1.84
C PRO A 3 -15.85 9.56 -2.44
N VAL A 4 -14.63 9.03 -2.26
CA VAL A 4 -14.25 7.66 -2.62
C VAL A 4 -14.41 6.80 -1.37
N HIS A 5 -15.10 5.67 -1.51
CA HIS A 5 -15.23 4.68 -0.44
C HIS A 5 -14.05 3.70 -0.48
N TRP A 6 -13.56 3.33 0.69
CA TRP A 6 -12.51 2.32 0.83
C TRP A 6 -12.79 1.39 2.01
N ILE A 7 -12.27 0.17 1.92
CA ILE A 7 -12.36 -0.85 2.97
C ILE A 7 -11.04 -1.61 3.09
N ASP A 8 -10.70 -2.01 4.31
CA ASP A 8 -9.60 -2.94 4.55
C ASP A 8 -10.12 -4.38 4.44
N SER A 9 -9.30 -5.24 3.88
CA SER A 9 -9.60 -6.66 3.67
C SER A 9 -8.30 -7.47 3.62
N VAL A 10 -8.41 -8.78 3.42
CA VAL A 10 -7.25 -9.68 3.38
C VAL A 10 -7.24 -10.50 2.09
N ILE A 11 -6.04 -10.70 1.55
CA ILE A 11 -5.77 -11.66 0.47
C ILE A 11 -4.94 -12.80 1.05
N GLN A 12 -5.23 -14.04 0.64
CA GLN A 12 -4.40 -15.19 1.01
C GLN A 12 -3.15 -15.24 0.14
N GLY A 13 -1.98 -15.14 0.76
CA GLY A 13 -0.67 -15.25 0.16
C GLY A 13 0.04 -16.55 0.50
N PHE A 14 1.13 -16.84 -0.21
CA PHE A 14 1.92 -18.05 0.01
C PHE A 14 2.53 -18.11 1.42
N HIS A 15 2.94 -16.96 1.96
CA HIS A 15 3.52 -16.84 3.30
C HIS A 15 2.50 -16.35 4.35
N GLY A 16 1.20 -16.56 4.08
CA GLY A 16 0.10 -16.19 4.97
C GLY A 16 -0.75 -15.00 4.50
N PRO A 17 -1.67 -14.51 5.36
CA PRO A 17 -2.60 -13.43 5.01
C PRO A 17 -1.87 -12.11 4.74
N ILE A 18 -2.34 -11.38 3.73
CA ILE A 18 -1.81 -10.10 3.26
C ILE A 18 -2.91 -9.05 3.42
N PRO A 19 -2.75 -8.05 4.31
CA PRO A 19 -3.69 -6.94 4.40
C PRO A 19 -3.69 -6.11 3.11
N VAL A 20 -4.88 -5.70 2.69
CA VAL A 20 -5.05 -4.80 1.54
C VAL A 20 -6.14 -3.78 1.80
N ARG A 21 -5.98 -2.59 1.24
CA ARG A 21 -7.03 -1.56 1.20
C ARG A 21 -7.63 -1.48 -0.20
N ARG A 22 -8.95 -1.62 -0.30
CA ARG A 22 -9.69 -1.58 -1.58
C ARG A 22 -10.41 -0.26 -1.70
N TYR A 23 -10.30 0.37 -2.87
CA TYR A 23 -10.98 1.62 -3.20
C TYR A 23 -11.97 1.37 -4.33
N SER A 24 -13.19 1.87 -4.16
CA SER A 24 -14.26 1.76 -5.14
C SER A 24 -14.45 3.08 -5.88
N SER A 25 -14.88 3.01 -7.14
CA SER A 25 -15.37 4.17 -7.89
C SER A 25 -16.44 4.92 -7.08
N PRO A 26 -16.53 6.26 -7.19
CA PRO A 26 -17.58 7.04 -6.56
C PRO A 26 -18.99 6.55 -6.94
N ILE A 27 -19.93 6.73 -6.01
CA ILE A 27 -21.35 6.44 -6.24
C ILE A 27 -21.87 7.29 -7.41
N GLY A 28 -22.68 6.69 -8.27
CA GLY A 28 -23.24 7.34 -9.45
C GLY A 28 -22.25 7.55 -10.60
N MET A 29 -21.08 6.91 -10.55
CA MET A 29 -20.17 6.80 -11.70
C MET A 29 -20.11 5.35 -12.17
N THR A 30 -20.20 5.15 -13.48
CA THR A 30 -19.96 3.84 -14.10
C THR A 30 -18.47 3.50 -13.92
N PRO A 31 -18.12 2.41 -13.21
CA PRO A 31 -16.72 2.01 -13.07
C PRO A 31 -16.10 1.68 -14.43
N VAL A 32 -14.82 1.99 -14.60
CA VAL A 32 -14.05 1.54 -15.75
C VAL A 32 -14.04 0.00 -15.74
N ARG A 33 -14.45 -0.62 -16.86
CA ARG A 33 -14.46 -2.08 -17.00
C ARG A 33 -13.06 -2.61 -17.31
N SER A 34 -12.20 -2.60 -16.30
CA SER A 34 -10.84 -3.13 -16.34
C SER A 34 -10.58 -4.03 -15.14
N ALA A 35 -9.51 -4.82 -15.20
CA ALA A 35 -8.96 -5.39 -13.97
C ALA A 35 -8.59 -4.27 -12.96
N PRO A 36 -8.62 -4.56 -11.65
CA PRO A 36 -8.25 -3.58 -10.64
C PRO A 36 -6.77 -3.22 -10.75
N ILE A 37 -6.45 -1.95 -10.50
CA ILE A 37 -5.08 -1.47 -10.36
C ILE A 37 -4.55 -1.98 -9.02
N VAL A 38 -3.42 -2.68 -9.04
CA VAL A 38 -2.70 -3.03 -7.82
C VAL A 38 -1.66 -1.96 -7.54
N TRP A 39 -1.88 -1.24 -6.44
CA TRP A 39 -1.00 -0.20 -5.96
C TRP A 39 -0.14 -0.75 -4.80
N ILE A 40 1.14 -0.45 -4.82
CA ILE A 40 2.03 -0.80 -3.70
C ILE A 40 2.64 0.49 -3.15
N HIS A 41 2.68 0.61 -1.83
CA HIS A 41 3.23 1.82 -1.21
C HIS A 41 4.75 1.92 -1.46
N GLY A 42 5.30 3.13 -1.27
CA GLY A 42 6.74 3.37 -1.39
C GLY A 42 7.51 2.83 -0.18
N GLY A 43 8.84 3.06 -0.15
CA GLY A 43 9.69 2.65 0.97
C GLY A 43 10.57 1.42 0.70
N GLY A 44 10.74 1.06 -0.58
CA GLY A 44 11.78 0.12 -1.03
C GLY A 44 11.69 -1.28 -0.42
N PHE A 45 10.50 -1.72 -0.05
CA PHE A 45 10.24 -2.96 0.70
C PHE A 45 10.69 -2.99 2.16
N PHE A 46 11.27 -1.94 2.74
CA PHE A 46 11.72 -1.95 4.15
C PHE A 46 10.94 -0.97 5.04
N LYS A 47 10.05 -0.16 4.46
CA LYS A 47 9.20 0.81 5.18
C LYS A 47 7.87 0.99 4.47
N GLY A 48 6.87 1.48 5.21
CA GLY A 48 5.57 1.90 4.72
C GLY A 48 4.45 0.97 5.20
N ASN A 49 3.21 1.40 4.96
CA ASN A 49 1.99 0.65 5.25
C ASN A 49 0.78 1.28 4.50
N LEU A 50 -0.41 0.74 4.73
CA LEU A 50 -1.68 1.22 4.13
C LEU A 50 -2.07 2.66 4.52
N ASP A 51 -1.58 3.16 5.65
CA ASP A 51 -1.94 4.48 6.19
C ASP A 51 -0.96 5.57 5.78
N GLN A 52 0.02 5.25 4.94
CA GLN A 52 0.91 6.26 4.39
C GLN A 52 0.13 7.26 3.51
N PRO A 53 0.08 8.57 3.86
CA PRO A 53 -0.78 9.54 3.17
C PRO A 53 -0.55 9.59 1.66
N LYS A 54 0.73 9.64 1.24
CA LYS A 54 1.12 9.64 -0.17
C LYS A 54 0.59 8.43 -0.95
N SER A 55 0.51 7.25 -0.32
CA SER A 55 -0.04 6.05 -0.95
C SER A 55 -1.56 6.11 -1.03
N HIS A 56 -2.20 6.55 0.06
CA HIS A 56 -3.64 6.71 0.14
C HIS A 56 -4.17 7.72 -0.89
N ASP A 57 -3.52 8.87 -1.04
CA ASP A 57 -3.94 9.95 -1.94
C ASP A 57 -3.89 9.53 -3.42
N VAL A 58 -2.87 8.76 -3.81
CA VAL A 58 -2.77 8.21 -5.17
C VAL A 58 -3.90 7.22 -5.44
N ALA A 59 -4.14 6.27 -4.51
CA ALA A 59 -5.21 5.30 -4.66
C ALA A 59 -6.60 5.97 -4.71
N ARG A 60 -6.82 7.02 -3.90
CA ARG A 60 -8.04 7.83 -3.93
C ARG A 60 -8.19 8.55 -5.28
N SER A 61 -7.12 9.09 -5.83
CA SER A 61 -7.13 9.82 -7.10
C SER A 61 -7.47 8.89 -8.27
N LEU A 62 -6.86 7.70 -8.31
CA LEU A 62 -7.17 6.66 -9.29
C LEU A 62 -8.62 6.17 -9.16
N ALA A 63 -9.11 5.96 -7.94
CA ALA A 63 -10.49 5.57 -7.72
C ALA A 63 -11.49 6.65 -8.13
N ALA A 64 -11.19 7.92 -7.85
CA ALA A 64 -12.00 9.05 -8.28
C ALA A 64 -12.07 9.18 -9.81
N ALA A 65 -11.06 8.67 -10.54
CA ALA A 65 -11.06 8.55 -11.99
C ALA A 65 -11.86 7.34 -12.52
N GLY A 66 -12.49 6.56 -11.64
CA GLY A 66 -13.37 5.44 -12.00
C GLY A 66 -12.72 4.06 -11.97
N PHE A 67 -11.45 3.94 -11.59
CA PHE A 67 -10.77 2.66 -11.47
C PHE A 67 -11.07 1.97 -10.13
N GLN A 68 -11.08 0.64 -10.13
CA GLN A 68 -10.95 -0.12 -8.89
C GLN A 68 -9.48 -0.19 -8.50
N VAL A 69 -9.15 0.11 -7.24
CA VAL A 69 -7.76 0.12 -6.77
C VAL A 69 -7.62 -0.78 -5.55
N VAL A 70 -6.53 -1.54 -5.48
CA VAL A 70 -6.16 -2.35 -4.32
C VAL A 70 -4.74 -1.97 -3.90
N THR A 71 -4.61 -1.34 -2.74
CA THR A 71 -3.31 -1.06 -2.12
C THR A 71 -2.87 -2.24 -1.25
N VAL A 72 -1.64 -2.70 -1.42
CA VAL A 72 -1.12 -3.91 -0.74
C VAL A 72 -0.20 -3.54 0.43
N ASP A 73 -0.45 -4.12 1.60
CA ASP A 73 0.43 -4.06 2.77
C ASP A 73 1.39 -5.26 2.73
N TYR A 74 2.33 -5.22 1.78
CA TYR A 74 3.27 -6.31 1.59
C TYR A 74 4.20 -6.44 2.81
N ARG A 75 4.64 -7.66 3.15
CA ARG A 75 5.59 -7.84 4.26
C ARG A 75 6.87 -7.05 3.99
N LEU A 76 7.34 -6.31 4.98
CA LEU A 76 8.59 -5.55 4.88
C LEU A 76 9.79 -6.47 5.06
N ALA A 77 10.81 -6.28 4.24
CA ALA A 77 12.13 -6.86 4.44
C ALA A 77 12.72 -6.36 5.77
N THR A 78 13.19 -7.30 6.59
CA THR A 78 13.74 -7.06 7.92
C THR A 78 14.96 -7.95 8.13
N ILE A 79 15.90 -7.45 8.94
CA ILE A 79 16.95 -8.30 9.50
C ILE A 79 16.42 -9.04 10.72
N SER A 80 17.02 -10.19 11.06
CA SER A 80 16.72 -10.90 12.29
C SER A 80 17.09 -10.04 13.49
N MET A 81 16.11 -9.69 14.32
CA MET A 81 16.32 -8.85 15.50
C MET A 81 15.91 -9.60 16.77
N LEU A 82 16.68 -9.40 17.85
CA LEU A 82 16.27 -9.80 19.18
C LEU A 82 15.26 -8.77 19.71
N ARG A 83 14.02 -9.19 19.94
CA ARG A 83 12.96 -8.34 20.48
C ARG A 83 12.50 -8.86 21.83
N ARG A 84 12.11 -7.94 22.70
CA ARG A 84 11.45 -8.27 23.96
C ARG A 84 10.05 -8.82 23.66
N SER A 85 9.72 -9.92 24.28
CA SER A 85 8.46 -10.65 24.24
C SER A 85 7.90 -10.77 25.66
N SER A 86 6.66 -11.21 25.81
CA SER A 86 6.05 -11.47 27.12
C SER A 86 6.77 -12.56 27.92
N SER A 87 7.47 -13.48 27.23
CA SER A 87 8.23 -14.59 27.83
C SER A 87 9.75 -14.39 27.84
N GLY A 88 10.24 -13.15 27.71
CA GLY A 88 11.68 -12.83 27.68
C GLY A 88 12.13 -12.24 26.35
N PHE A 89 13.31 -12.58 25.86
CA PHE A 89 13.77 -12.14 24.54
C PHE A 89 13.55 -13.23 23.48
N ARG A 90 13.01 -12.87 22.32
CA ARG A 90 12.88 -13.74 21.16
C ARG A 90 13.50 -13.10 19.94
N ARG A 91 14.20 -13.92 19.13
CA ARG A 91 14.61 -13.50 17.79
C ARG A 91 13.41 -13.58 16.84
N SER A 92 13.14 -12.50 16.14
CA SER A 92 12.22 -12.50 15.00
C SER A 92 12.97 -13.00 13.76
N PRO A 93 12.37 -13.89 12.95
CA PRO A 93 12.99 -14.31 11.69
C PRO A 93 13.12 -13.12 10.72
N ALA A 94 14.19 -13.12 9.93
CA ALA A 94 14.42 -12.12 8.90
C ALA A 94 13.44 -12.31 7.73
N VAL A 95 12.80 -11.23 7.28
CA VAL A 95 12.04 -11.21 6.03
C VAL A 95 12.95 -10.66 4.93
N HIS A 96 13.05 -11.35 3.81
CA HIS A 96 13.88 -10.93 2.69
C HIS A 96 13.25 -11.36 1.39
N PHE A 97 13.86 -10.99 0.27
CA PHE A 97 13.47 -11.51 -1.03
C PHE A 97 13.38 -13.05 -1.00
N PRO A 98 12.32 -13.68 -1.56
CA PRO A 98 11.26 -13.09 -2.38
C PRO A 98 9.98 -12.69 -1.63
N VAL A 99 9.93 -12.83 -0.31
CA VAL A 99 8.69 -12.73 0.50
C VAL A 99 7.85 -11.47 0.21
N PRO A 100 8.42 -10.24 0.19
CA PRO A 100 7.64 -9.03 -0.12
C PRO A 100 7.09 -9.02 -1.56
N VAL A 101 7.83 -9.58 -2.51
CA VAL A 101 7.42 -9.65 -3.92
C VAL A 101 6.31 -10.67 -4.11
N ASP A 102 6.39 -11.81 -3.44
CA ASP A 102 5.36 -12.84 -3.48
C ASP A 102 4.00 -12.31 -3.01
N ASP A 103 3.97 -11.41 -2.03
CA ASP A 103 2.72 -10.77 -1.59
C ASP A 103 2.09 -9.90 -2.67
N VAL A 104 2.91 -9.12 -3.35
CA VAL A 104 2.46 -8.27 -4.47
C VAL A 104 1.93 -9.15 -5.61
N VAL A 105 2.64 -10.22 -5.95
CA VAL A 105 2.22 -11.18 -6.98
C VAL A 105 0.91 -11.86 -6.59
N ALA A 106 0.73 -12.24 -5.32
CA ALA A 106 -0.53 -12.80 -4.83
C ALA A 106 -1.70 -11.83 -4.99
N ALA A 107 -1.49 -10.53 -4.69
CA ALA A 107 -2.50 -9.49 -4.89
C ALA A 107 -2.87 -9.29 -6.36
N VAL A 108 -1.89 -9.24 -7.26
CA VAL A 108 -2.12 -9.17 -8.72
C VAL A 108 -2.93 -10.36 -9.20
N ARG A 109 -2.53 -11.58 -8.84
CA ARG A 109 -3.25 -12.81 -9.22
C ARG A 109 -4.68 -12.84 -8.66
N ALA A 110 -4.90 -12.33 -7.45
CA ALA A 110 -6.23 -12.21 -6.87
C ALA A 110 -7.11 -11.18 -7.61
N GLY A 111 -6.51 -10.09 -8.11
CA GLY A 111 -7.18 -9.10 -8.95
C GLY A 111 -7.63 -9.69 -10.30
N VAL A 112 -6.76 -10.45 -10.98
CA VAL A 112 -7.08 -11.14 -12.25
C VAL A 112 -8.32 -12.03 -12.12
N ARG A 113 -8.42 -12.80 -11.03
CA ARG A 113 -9.50 -13.79 -10.84
C ARG A 113 -10.90 -13.15 -10.74
N ARG A 114 -11.01 -11.88 -10.35
CA ARG A 114 -12.28 -11.15 -10.27
C ARG A 114 -12.66 -10.44 -11.59
N GLY A 115 -11.69 -10.26 -12.49
CA GLY A 115 -11.84 -9.51 -13.75
C GLY A 115 -12.20 -10.34 -14.97
N ARG A 116 -12.84 -11.52 -14.84
CA ARG A 116 -13.28 -12.30 -16.00
C ARG A 116 -14.41 -11.55 -16.74
N GLY A 117 -13.99 -10.65 -17.63
CA GLY A 117 -14.80 -9.74 -18.43
C GLY A 117 -14.06 -8.48 -18.93
N GLY A 118 -12.81 -8.21 -18.52
CA GLY A 118 -12.05 -7.01 -18.95
C GLY A 118 -10.53 -7.19 -18.89
N ALA A 119 -9.81 -6.26 -19.53
CA ALA A 119 -8.36 -6.22 -19.78
C ALA A 119 -7.47 -6.61 -18.56
N PRO A 120 -6.23 -7.14 -18.77
CA PRO A 120 -5.33 -7.59 -17.71
C PRO A 120 -4.96 -6.48 -16.70
N PRO A 121 -4.63 -6.82 -15.44
CA PRO A 121 -4.29 -5.83 -14.41
C PRO A 121 -2.98 -5.11 -14.72
N SER A 122 -2.95 -3.81 -14.46
CA SER A 122 -1.74 -2.98 -14.49
C SER A 122 -1.14 -2.86 -13.08
N ILE A 123 0.20 -2.87 -13.02
CA ILE A 123 0.97 -2.59 -11.81
C ILE A 123 1.52 -1.18 -11.94
N SER A 124 1.18 -0.29 -11.00
CA SER A 124 1.69 1.09 -10.96
C SER A 124 2.53 1.30 -9.70
N ARG A 125 3.68 1.99 -9.81
CA ARG A 125 4.59 2.32 -8.70
C ARG A 125 5.06 3.77 -8.82
N THR A 126 5.24 4.48 -7.70
CA THR A 126 6.08 5.68 -7.62
C THR A 126 7.27 5.45 -6.69
N THR A 127 8.48 5.72 -7.19
CA THR A 127 9.68 5.91 -6.35
C THR A 127 9.69 7.35 -5.84
N ALA A 128 9.26 7.57 -4.60
CA ALA A 128 9.44 8.88 -3.94
C ALA A 128 10.80 8.91 -3.22
N THR A 129 11.86 9.27 -3.93
CA THR A 129 13.09 9.76 -3.28
C THR A 129 12.83 11.20 -2.83
N SER A 130 12.42 11.41 -1.58
CA SER A 130 12.44 12.74 -0.96
C SER A 130 13.74 12.88 -0.18
N SER A 131 14.72 13.60 -0.74
CA SER A 131 15.82 14.19 0.04
C SER A 131 15.20 15.18 1.01
N GLN A 132 15.41 14.99 2.32
CA GLN A 132 15.01 15.95 3.34
C GLN A 132 16.07 17.05 3.43
N ALA A 133 15.68 18.29 3.15
CA ALA A 133 16.40 19.47 3.63
C ALA A 133 15.45 20.67 3.66
N THR A 134 14.81 20.88 4.81
CA THR A 134 14.62 22.24 5.31
C THR A 134 14.43 22.15 6.83
N LYS A 135 15.46 22.63 7.52
CA LYS A 135 15.55 22.78 8.97
C LYS A 135 14.67 23.99 9.33
N ARG A 136 13.56 23.76 10.03
CA ARG A 136 12.86 24.84 10.73
C ARG A 136 13.80 25.34 11.84
N ILE A 137 14.10 26.64 11.81
CA ILE A 137 14.57 27.37 12.97
C ILE A 137 13.42 28.33 13.29
N ASP A 138 12.71 28.04 14.37
CA ASP A 138 11.91 29.01 15.10
C ASP A 138 12.86 29.80 16.02
N THR A 139 12.66 31.12 16.10
CA THR A 139 12.84 31.91 17.32
C THR A 139 12.05 33.22 17.17
N ASP A 140 10.87 33.23 17.78
CA ASP A 140 10.39 34.17 18.82
C ASP A 140 10.65 35.70 18.74
N HIS A 141 9.50 36.40 18.85
CA HIS A 141 9.17 37.51 19.78
C HIS A 141 9.39 39.01 19.42
N LEU A 142 8.26 39.74 19.50
CA LEU A 142 8.00 41.16 19.90
C LEU A 142 8.59 42.29 19.05
N GLU A 143 8.03 43.49 18.89
CA GLU A 143 6.79 44.25 19.17
C GLU A 143 6.97 45.57 18.37
N GLY A 144 5.94 46.41 18.28
CA GLY A 144 6.04 47.88 18.21
C GLY A 144 7.12 48.55 17.37
#